data_AF-A0AAE5VSG1-F1
#
_entry.id   AF-A0AAE5VSG1-F1
#
_cell.length_a   1.000
_cell.length_b   1.000
_cell.length_c   1.000
_cell.angle_alpha   90.00
_cell.angle_beta   90.00
_cell.angle_gamma   90.00
#
_symmetry.space_group_name_H-M   'P 1'
#
loop_
_entity.id
_entity.type
_entity.pdbx_description
1 polymer ?
#
loop_
_entity_poly.entity_id
_entity_poly.type
_entity_poly.pdbx_seq_one_letter_code
_entity_poly.pdbx_strand_id
1 'polypeptide(L)'
;MAHNTTSALQALIKKLRGLLSRVAGGTPNRQQHPEPATPAAQLPEPQAPVRTRRANPGKKPHKPAPPTPTAKPAAPACPHCRKTMVIKVARTGKNAGEFWGCVAYPKCRGIRPIFR
;
A
#
# COMPACT_ATOMS: atom_id res chain seq x y z
N MET A 1 -10.30 8.80 57.86
CA MET A 1 -11.46 8.66 56.95
C MET A 1 -11.32 9.69 55.84
N ALA A 2 -10.85 9.31 54.65
CA ALA A 2 -10.68 10.20 53.50
C ALA A 2 -10.63 9.37 52.21
N HIS A 3 -11.80 9.04 51.64
CA HIS A 3 -11.92 8.23 50.40
C HIS A 3 -12.93 8.82 49.39
N ASN A 4 -13.41 10.04 49.59
CA ASN A 4 -14.53 10.57 48.81
C ASN A 4 -14.14 11.53 47.67
N THR A 5 -12.89 12.00 47.59
CA THR A 5 -12.44 12.93 46.53
C THR A 5 -12.05 12.24 45.22
N THR A 6 -11.63 10.97 45.27
CA THR A 6 -11.27 10.17 44.08
C THR A 6 -12.47 9.78 43.21
N SER A 7 -13.66 9.66 43.81
CA SER A 7 -14.87 9.21 43.10
C SER A 7 -15.43 10.27 42.13
N ALA A 8 -15.43 11.54 42.55
CA ALA A 8 -15.94 12.64 41.72
C ALA A 8 -15.08 12.89 40.47
N LEU A 9 -13.75 12.84 40.62
CA LEU A 9 -12.81 13.00 39.51
C LEU A 9 -12.89 11.82 38.53
N GLN A 10 -13.00 10.57 39.03
CA GLN A 10 -13.18 9.40 38.17
C GLN A 10 -14.52 9.41 37.42
N ALA A 11 -15.60 9.88 38.04
CA ALA A 11 -16.90 10.02 37.37
C ALA A 11 -16.84 11.02 36.21
N LEU A 12 -16.09 12.12 36.37
CA LEU A 12 -15.92 13.15 35.34
C LEU A 12 -15.10 12.62 34.15
N ILE A 13 -14.02 11.89 34.43
CA ILE A 13 -13.16 11.27 33.40
C ILE A 13 -13.96 10.23 32.57
N LYS A 14 -14.84 9.44 33.22
CA LYS A 14 -15.65 8.43 32.54
C LYS A 14 -16.73 9.05 31.63
N LYS A 15 -17.34 10.17 32.04
CA LYS A 15 -18.27 10.94 31.19
C LYS A 15 -17.57 11.55 29.96
N LEU A 16 -16.38 12.10 30.13
CA LEU A 16 -15.58 12.65 29.01
C LEU A 16 -15.21 11.57 27.97
N ARG A 17 -14.81 10.37 28.41
CA ARG A 17 -14.55 9.23 27.50
C ARG A 17 -15.80 8.73 26.76
N GLY A 18 -16.97 8.72 27.42
CA GLY A 18 -18.24 8.33 26.80
C GLY A 18 -18.70 9.30 25.70
N LEU A 19 -18.48 10.60 25.88
CA LEU A 19 -18.78 11.62 24.87
C LEU A 19 -17.92 11.49 23.61
N LEU A 20 -16.67 11.01 23.73
CA LEU A 20 -15.76 10.83 22.59
C LEU A 20 -15.98 9.53 21.80
N SER A 21 -16.70 8.55 22.35
CA SER A 21 -16.84 7.21 21.75
C SER A 21 -18.00 7.08 20.74
N ARG A 22 -18.75 8.15 20.46
CA ARG A 22 -19.93 8.14 19.57
C ARG A 22 -19.64 8.40 18.08
N VAL A 23 -18.37 8.41 17.66
CA VAL A 23 -17.96 8.66 16.25
C VAL A 23 -17.24 7.46 15.61
N ALA A 24 -17.63 6.23 15.98
CA ALA A 24 -17.16 5.02 15.30
C ALA A 24 -18.31 4.00 15.11
N GLY A 25 -19.35 4.41 14.38
CA GLY A 25 -20.37 3.49 13.86
C GLY A 25 -19.86 2.77 12.61
N GLY A 26 -19.05 1.72 12.81
CA GLY A 26 -18.70 0.76 11.76
C GLY A 26 -19.89 -0.14 11.43
N THR A 27 -20.12 -0.35 10.13
CA THR A 27 -21.26 -1.03 9.53
C THR A 27 -21.39 -2.50 9.95
N PRO A 28 -22.60 -3.02 10.25
CA PRO A 28 -22.81 -4.45 10.36
C PRO A 28 -22.88 -5.08 8.95
N ASN A 29 -21.96 -6.01 8.76
CA ASN A 29 -21.93 -7.07 7.76
C ASN A 29 -23.32 -7.72 7.58
N ARG A 30 -23.93 -7.59 6.39
CA ARG A 30 -25.07 -8.42 5.97
C ARG A 30 -24.70 -9.20 4.72
N GLN A 31 -24.32 -10.45 4.96
CA GLN A 31 -24.18 -11.51 3.97
C GLN A 31 -25.52 -11.80 3.26
N GLN A 32 -25.41 -12.48 2.12
CA GLN A 32 -26.41 -13.31 1.43
C GLN A 32 -27.36 -12.60 0.46
N HIS A 33 -26.94 -12.59 -0.80
CA HIS A 33 -27.85 -12.64 -1.95
C HIS A 33 -28.04 -14.13 -2.32
N PRO A 34 -29.24 -14.70 -2.18
CA PRO A 34 -29.58 -15.95 -2.85
C PRO A 34 -29.95 -15.65 -4.31
N GLU A 35 -29.44 -16.46 -5.22
CA GLU A 35 -29.93 -16.57 -6.60
C GLU A 35 -31.39 -17.03 -6.63
N PRO A 36 -32.19 -16.51 -7.56
CA PRO A 36 -33.22 -17.33 -8.18
C PRO A 36 -33.03 -17.40 -9.71
N ALA A 37 -33.00 -18.63 -10.19
CA ALA A 37 -33.03 -19.03 -11.59
C ALA A 37 -34.29 -18.53 -12.32
N THR A 38 -34.20 -18.34 -13.65
CA THR A 38 -35.01 -19.00 -14.70
C THR A 38 -34.60 -18.48 -16.09
N PRO A 39 -34.60 -19.33 -17.15
CA PRO A 39 -33.97 -19.07 -18.43
C PRO A 39 -34.94 -18.45 -19.43
N ALA A 40 -34.47 -17.51 -20.24
CA ALA A 40 -35.17 -17.10 -21.46
C ALA A 40 -34.16 -16.68 -22.52
N ALA A 41 -34.18 -17.46 -23.59
CA ALA A 41 -33.54 -17.27 -24.87
C ALA A 41 -33.57 -15.81 -25.38
N GLN A 42 -32.40 -15.30 -25.78
CA GLN A 42 -32.27 -14.30 -26.84
C GLN A 42 -31.09 -14.67 -27.75
N LEU A 43 -31.36 -14.53 -29.06
CA LEU A 43 -30.64 -15.06 -30.23
C LEU A 43 -29.14 -14.69 -30.34
N PRO A 44 -28.35 -15.45 -31.12
CA PRO A 44 -26.93 -15.20 -31.34
C PRO A 44 -26.71 -14.06 -32.35
N GLU A 45 -26.06 -12.98 -31.91
CA GLU A 45 -25.42 -12.01 -32.80
C GLU A 45 -24.07 -12.56 -33.30
N PRO A 46 -23.75 -12.51 -34.61
CA PRO A 46 -22.44 -12.89 -35.13
C PRO A 46 -21.43 -11.77 -34.85
N GLN A 47 -20.94 -11.70 -33.62
CA GLN A 47 -19.80 -10.84 -33.30
C GLN A 47 -18.50 -11.55 -33.67
N ALA A 48 -17.95 -11.14 -34.81
CA ALA A 48 -16.62 -11.52 -35.25
C ALA A 48 -15.59 -11.31 -34.12
N PRO A 49 -14.62 -12.23 -33.93
CA PRO A 49 -13.66 -12.10 -32.84
C PRO A 49 -12.64 -11.01 -33.16
N VAL A 50 -12.84 -9.81 -32.62
CA VAL A 50 -11.76 -8.84 -32.49
C VAL A 50 -10.76 -9.39 -31.46
N ARG A 51 -9.76 -10.10 -31.97
CA ARG A 51 -8.60 -10.60 -31.21
C ARG A 51 -7.68 -9.43 -30.85
N THR A 52 -8.10 -8.53 -29.97
CA THR A 52 -7.12 -7.71 -29.24
C THR A 52 -6.66 -8.52 -28.02
N ARG A 53 -5.76 -9.47 -28.26
CA ARG A 53 -4.92 -10.01 -27.17
C ARG A 53 -4.16 -8.82 -26.60
N ARG A 54 -4.68 -8.23 -25.52
CA ARG A 54 -3.91 -7.31 -24.70
C ARG A 54 -2.84 -8.16 -24.02
N ALA A 55 -1.66 -8.19 -24.63
CA ALA A 55 -0.50 -8.86 -24.08
C ALA A 55 -0.23 -8.28 -22.70
N ASN A 56 -0.58 -9.05 -21.66
CA ASN A 56 -0.11 -8.82 -20.31
C ASN A 56 1.42 -9.03 -20.37
N PRO A 57 2.26 -8.00 -20.21
CA PRO A 57 3.69 -8.22 -20.16
C PRO A 57 3.95 -8.89 -18.82
N GLY A 58 3.98 -10.22 -18.85
CA GLY A 58 4.36 -11.05 -17.72
C GLY A 58 5.67 -10.54 -17.19
N LYS A 59 5.63 -9.87 -16.04
CA LYS A 59 6.81 -9.48 -15.29
C LYS A 59 7.48 -10.76 -14.83
N LYS A 60 8.43 -11.26 -15.64
CA LYS A 60 9.34 -12.33 -15.23
C LYS A 60 9.94 -11.92 -13.87
N PRO A 61 9.98 -12.80 -12.87
CA PRO A 61 10.73 -12.53 -11.66
C PRO A 61 12.18 -12.30 -12.08
N HIS A 62 12.65 -11.06 -12.02
CA HIS A 62 14.08 -10.78 -12.10
C HIS A 62 14.69 -11.39 -10.86
N LYS A 63 15.22 -12.61 -10.99
CA LYS A 63 16.15 -13.19 -10.04
C LYS A 63 17.26 -12.14 -9.88
N PRO A 64 17.46 -11.53 -8.70
CA PRO A 64 18.49 -10.52 -8.55
C PRO A 64 19.83 -11.21 -8.79
N ALA A 65 20.45 -10.93 -9.94
CA ALA A 65 21.85 -11.26 -10.12
C ALA A 65 22.63 -10.45 -9.08
N PRO A 66 23.57 -11.06 -8.33
CA PRO A 66 24.40 -10.32 -7.40
C PRO A 66 25.14 -9.22 -8.17
N PRO A 67 25.15 -7.97 -7.69
CA PRO A 67 25.88 -6.90 -8.36
C PRO A 67 27.38 -7.19 -8.25
N THR A 68 28.03 -7.38 -9.39
CA THR A 68 29.48 -7.51 -9.51
C THR A 68 30.16 -6.28 -8.91
N PRO A 69 31.15 -6.42 -8.00
CA PRO A 69 31.78 -5.30 -7.32
C PRO A 69 32.78 -4.62 -8.26
N THR A 70 32.31 -3.68 -9.06
CA THR A 70 33.17 -2.61 -9.58
C THR A 70 33.25 -1.53 -8.52
N ALA A 71 34.45 -1.01 -8.27
CA ALA A 71 34.86 -0.12 -7.17
C ALA A 71 34.11 1.23 -7.08
N LYS A 72 32.78 1.17 -6.90
CA LYS A 72 31.87 2.28 -6.64
C LYS A 72 31.46 2.21 -5.16
N PRO A 73 31.15 3.34 -4.50
CA PRO A 73 30.72 3.35 -3.11
C PRO A 73 29.59 2.34 -2.89
N ALA A 74 29.72 1.51 -1.86
CA ALA A 74 28.82 0.42 -1.58
C ALA A 74 27.37 0.93 -1.51
N ALA A 75 26.48 0.32 -2.29
CA ALA A 75 25.09 0.75 -2.36
C ALA A 75 24.39 0.51 -1.01
N PRO A 76 23.70 1.51 -0.43
CA PRO A 76 23.04 1.36 0.85
C PRO A 76 21.83 0.43 0.77
N ALA A 77 21.41 -0.09 1.92
CA ALA A 77 20.16 -0.84 2.04
C ALA A 77 18.95 0.11 2.15
N CYS A 78 17.83 -0.32 1.55
CA CYS A 78 16.56 0.40 1.56
C CYS A 78 15.97 0.46 2.99
N PRO A 79 15.51 1.63 3.46
CA PRO A 79 14.98 1.78 4.82
C PRO A 79 13.64 1.04 5.05
N HIS A 80 12.90 0.68 4.00
CA HIS A 80 11.61 0.00 4.15
C HIS A 80 11.67 -1.51 3.97
N CYS A 81 12.49 -2.00 3.03
CA CYS A 81 12.51 -3.42 2.69
C CYS A 81 13.90 -4.06 2.73
N ARG A 82 14.94 -3.31 3.12
CA ARG A 82 16.34 -3.76 3.27
C ARG A 82 17.02 -4.30 2.00
N LYS A 83 16.31 -4.29 0.86
CA LYS A 83 16.89 -4.59 -0.46
C LYS A 83 17.92 -3.51 -0.84
N THR A 84 18.85 -3.88 -1.72
CA THR A 84 19.85 -2.97 -2.27
C THR A 84 19.20 -1.78 -2.97
N MET A 85 19.92 -0.65 -3.00
CA MET A 85 19.48 0.57 -3.69
C MET A 85 20.33 0.84 -4.93
N VAL A 86 19.81 1.66 -5.84
CA VAL A 86 20.50 2.11 -7.06
C VAL A 86 20.35 3.63 -7.18
N ILE A 87 21.34 4.30 -7.79
CA ILE A 87 21.24 5.74 -8.06
C ILE A 87 20.20 5.96 -9.16
N LYS A 88 19.28 6.89 -8.91
CA LYS A 88 18.28 7.38 -9.87
C LYS A 88 18.36 8.90 -9.93
N VAL A 89 17.89 9.47 -11.03
CA VAL A 89 17.87 10.92 -11.25
C VAL A 89 16.42 11.37 -11.39
N ALA A 90 15.98 12.33 -10.57
CA ALA A 90 14.73 13.03 -10.80
C ALA A 90 15.00 14.40 -11.43
N ARG A 91 14.17 14.78 -12.40
CA ARG A 91 14.31 16.05 -13.12
C ARG A 91 13.65 17.22 -12.39
N THR A 92 12.71 16.96 -11.48
CA THR A 92 11.90 17.99 -10.82
C THR A 92 11.43 17.54 -9.43
N GLY A 93 10.96 18.49 -8.64
CA GLY A 93 10.39 18.30 -7.32
C GLY A 93 11.40 18.14 -6.20
N LYS A 94 10.92 17.71 -5.04
CA LYS A 94 11.69 17.65 -3.78
C LYS A 94 12.91 16.71 -3.81
N ASN A 95 12.93 15.74 -4.73
CA ASN A 95 14.03 14.79 -4.90
C ASN A 95 14.83 15.06 -6.19
N ALA A 96 14.76 16.27 -6.75
CA ALA A 96 15.50 16.63 -7.95
C ALA A 96 17.00 16.36 -7.78
N GLY A 97 17.65 15.86 -8.83
CA GLY A 97 19.03 15.40 -8.81
C GLY A 97 19.16 13.90 -8.55
N GLU A 98 20.38 13.47 -8.16
CA GLU A 98 20.71 12.08 -7.89
C GLU A 98 20.24 11.66 -6.49
N PHE A 99 19.59 10.50 -6.40
CA PHE A 99 19.20 9.90 -5.13
C PHE A 99 19.28 8.37 -5.18
N TRP A 100 19.42 7.74 -4.02
CA TRP A 100 19.29 6.29 -3.92
C TRP A 100 17.81 5.90 -3.96
N GLY A 101 17.43 5.08 -4.93
CA GLY A 101 16.09 4.50 -5.05
C GLY A 101 16.11 2.98 -4.86
N CYS A 102 15.06 2.43 -4.24
CA CYS A 102 14.94 0.98 -4.07
C CYS A 102 14.81 0.24 -5.43
N VAL A 103 15.52 -0.89 -5.55
CA VAL A 103 15.42 -1.79 -6.73
C VAL A 103 14.03 -2.38 -6.93
N ALA A 104 13.20 -2.44 -5.89
CA ALA A 104 11.85 -3.00 -5.95
C ALA A 104 10.75 -1.98 -6.29
N TYR A 105 11.09 -0.75 -6.70
CA TYR A 105 10.10 0.22 -7.19
C TYR A 105 9.33 -0.36 -8.41
N PRO A 106 8.00 -0.18 -8.53
CA PRO A 106 7.10 0.64 -7.71
C PRO A 106 6.56 -0.04 -6.44
N LYS A 107 6.87 -1.32 -6.21
CA LYS A 107 6.38 -2.08 -5.04
C LYS A 107 6.96 -1.56 -3.72
N CYS A 108 8.14 -0.96 -3.75
CA CYS A 108 8.74 -0.26 -2.61
C CYS A 108 9.23 1.12 -3.07
N ARG A 109 8.76 2.18 -2.39
CA ARG A 109 9.09 3.59 -2.70
C ARG A 109 10.20 4.16 -1.80
N GLY A 110 11.03 3.31 -1.22
CA GLY A 110 12.13 3.74 -0.37
C GLY A 110 13.17 4.53 -1.13
N ILE A 111 13.53 5.68 -0.57
CA ILE A 111 14.54 6.59 -1.09
C ILE A 111 15.53 6.97 0.01
N ARG A 112 16.76 7.31 -0.38
CA ARG A 112 17.73 7.99 0.50
C ARG A 112 18.40 9.12 -0.29
N PRO A 113 18.60 10.30 0.33
CA PRO A 113 19.34 11.37 -0.31
C PRO A 113 20.81 10.97 -0.53
N ILE A 114 21.43 11.56 -1.54
CA ILE A 114 22.88 11.54 -1.74
C ILE A 114 23.37 12.93 -1.33
N PHE A 115 24.07 13.01 -0.19
CA PHE A 115 24.78 14.22 0.21
C PHE A 115 26.17 14.16 -0.44
N ARG A 116 26.46 15.10 -1.35
CA ARG A 116 27.81 15.34 -1.89
C ARG A 116 28.32 16.67 -1.39
#